data_AF-A0A4R1WU38-F1
#
_entry.id   AF-A0A4R1WU38-F1
#
_cell.length_a   1.000
_cell.length_b   1.000
_cell.length_c   1.000
_cell.angle_alpha   90.00
_cell.angle_beta   90.00
_cell.angle_gamma   90.00
#
_symmetry.space_group_name_H-M   'P 1'
#
loop_
_entity.id
_entity.type
_entity.pdbx_description
1 polymer ?
#
loop_
_entity_poly.entity_id
_entity_poly.type
_entity_poly.pdbx_seq_one_letter_code
_entity_poly.pdbx_strand_id
1 'polypeptide(L)'
;MTDPQLAERFEAFHLKRWSNTQQLAQLLASLGSILPLREPSQLGSAAVRRKVLDMTDGVTVRIFRLIETVAVEAVRTGTEAITLDSFDGDNLVLPLVAMARRSERRLQQQASS
;
A
#
# COMPACT_ATOMS: atom_id res chain seq x y z
N MET A 1 -23.51 12.83 22.02
CA MET A 1 -23.50 14.19 21.43
C MET A 1 -22.11 14.44 20.91
N THR A 2 -21.93 14.42 19.59
CA THR A 2 -20.66 14.80 18.95
C THR A 2 -20.71 16.31 18.74
N ASP A 3 -19.69 17.02 19.23
CA ASP A 3 -19.59 18.47 19.10
C ASP A 3 -19.44 18.87 17.61
N PRO A 4 -20.39 19.63 17.03
CA PRO A 4 -20.33 20.10 15.66
C PRO A 4 -19.08 20.94 15.34
N GLN A 5 -18.46 21.56 16.35
CA GLN A 5 -17.34 22.47 16.20
C GLN A 5 -15.99 21.75 16.03
N LEU A 6 -15.93 20.44 16.29
CA LEU A 6 -14.69 19.68 16.15
C LEU A 6 -14.34 19.43 14.68
N ALA A 7 -15.33 19.29 13.79
CA ALA A 7 -15.11 19.00 12.37
C ALA A 7 -14.62 20.23 11.58
N GLU A 8 -14.92 21.46 12.01
CA GLU A 8 -14.46 22.69 11.35
C GLU A 8 -13.01 23.06 11.67
N ARG A 9 -12.44 22.56 12.78
CA ARG A 9 -11.05 22.88 13.18
C ARG A 9 -9.99 21.97 12.57
N PHE A 10 -10.42 20.88 11.94
CA PHE A 10 -9.54 19.99 11.19
C PHE A 10 -9.97 20.03 9.73
N GLU A 11 -9.40 20.94 8.93
CA GLU A 11 -9.43 20.76 7.49
C GLU A 11 -8.80 19.39 7.19
N ALA A 12 -9.64 18.43 6.80
CA ALA A 12 -9.18 17.11 6.41
C ALA A 12 -8.42 17.27 5.09
N PHE A 13 -7.10 17.39 5.17
CA PHE A 13 -6.25 17.33 3.99
C PHE A 13 -6.31 15.90 3.44
N HIS A 14 -7.21 15.67 2.50
CA HIS A 14 -7.31 14.39 1.82
C HIS A 14 -6.08 14.19 0.93
N LEU A 15 -5.13 13.38 1.40
CA LEU A 15 -4.03 12.91 0.55
C LEU A 15 -4.63 12.25 -0.69
N LYS A 16 -4.36 12.84 -1.86
CA LYS A 16 -4.77 12.27 -3.14
C LYS A 16 -4.18 10.87 -3.26
N ARG A 17 -4.98 9.95 -3.80
CA ARG A 17 -4.50 8.59 -4.12
C ARG A 17 -3.38 8.69 -5.15
N TRP A 18 -2.39 7.83 -5.00
CA TRP A 18 -1.38 7.62 -6.02
C TRP A 18 -2.00 7.04 -7.28
N SER A 19 -1.41 7.39 -8.41
CA SER A 19 -1.80 6.90 -9.74
C SER A 19 -0.56 6.45 -10.49
N ASN A 20 -0.75 5.85 -11.66
CA ASN A 20 0.34 5.30 -12.47
C ASN A 20 1.18 6.41 -13.13
N THR A 21 1.97 7.12 -12.33
CA THR A 21 2.77 8.28 -12.75
C THR A 21 4.25 8.09 -12.43
N GLN A 22 5.06 9.00 -12.98
CA GLN A 22 6.50 9.04 -12.70
C GLN A 22 6.79 9.33 -11.22
N GLN A 23 5.95 10.12 -10.55
CA GLN A 23 6.11 10.42 -9.13
C GLN A 23 5.95 9.16 -8.28
N LEU A 24 5.01 8.28 -8.61
CA LEU A 24 4.90 6.99 -7.93
C LEU A 24 6.12 6.10 -8.22
N ALA A 25 6.62 6.11 -9.46
CA ALA A 25 7.83 5.37 -9.80
C ALA A 25 9.04 5.85 -8.96
N GLN A 26 9.17 7.17 -8.76
CA GLN A 26 10.20 7.76 -7.92
C GLN A 26 10.03 7.38 -6.45
N LEU A 27 8.82 7.44 -5.90
CA LEU A 27 8.56 6.99 -4.53
C LEU A 27 8.98 5.53 -4.34
N LEU A 28 8.57 4.64 -5.24
CA LEU A 28 8.90 3.22 -5.16
C LEU A 28 10.42 2.98 -5.27
N ALA A 29 11.10 3.69 -6.16
CA ALA A 29 12.56 3.63 -6.27
C ALA A 29 13.24 4.12 -4.98
N SER A 30 12.75 5.22 -4.37
CA SER A 30 13.27 5.71 -3.09
C SER A 30 13.07 4.69 -1.97
N LEU A 31 11.90 4.05 -1.89
CA LEU A 31 11.68 2.95 -0.94
C LEU A 31 12.70 1.82 -1.16
N GLY A 32 12.88 1.37 -2.41
CA GLY A 32 13.85 0.33 -2.75
C GLY A 32 15.29 0.67 -2.35
N SER A 33 15.64 1.96 -2.32
CA SER A 33 16.98 2.41 -1.95
C SER A 33 17.24 2.49 -0.44
N ILE A 34 16.20 2.54 0.39
CA ILE A 34 16.32 2.64 1.85
C ILE A 34 16.03 1.34 2.59
N LEU A 35 15.50 0.34 1.90
CA LEU A 35 15.23 -0.97 2.50
C LEU A 35 16.56 -1.68 2.83
N PRO A 36 16.64 -2.41 3.97
CA PRO A 36 17.85 -3.09 4.41
C PRO A 36 18.02 -4.44 3.67
N LEU A 37 17.94 -4.43 2.35
CA LEU A 37 18.10 -5.60 1.48
C LEU A 37 19.51 -5.60 0.88
N ARG A 38 20.16 -6.77 0.81
CA ARG A 38 21.53 -6.87 0.28
C ARG A 38 21.61 -6.73 -1.23
N GLU A 39 20.55 -7.08 -1.95
CA GLU A 39 20.49 -7.05 -3.40
C GLU A 39 19.56 -5.93 -3.91
N PRO A 40 19.87 -5.33 -5.08
CA PRO A 40 19.11 -4.21 -5.61
C PRO A 40 17.67 -4.59 -5.96
N SER A 41 16.71 -3.79 -5.49
CA SER A 41 15.27 -3.98 -5.76
C SER A 41 14.74 -2.95 -6.77
N GLN A 42 14.35 -3.41 -7.97
CA GLN A 42 13.89 -2.54 -9.07
C GLN A 42 12.40 -2.15 -8.96
N LEU A 43 12.03 -1.52 -7.84
CA LEU A 43 10.63 -1.20 -7.52
C LEU A 43 10.01 -0.11 -8.41
N GLY A 44 10.83 0.73 -9.07
CA GLY A 44 10.36 1.80 -9.96
C GLY A 44 9.83 1.30 -11.31
N SER A 45 9.97 0.01 -11.63
CA SER A 45 9.53 -0.55 -12.91
C SER A 45 8.01 -0.40 -13.12
N ALA A 46 7.58 -0.35 -14.39
CA ALA A 46 6.17 -0.21 -14.73
C ALA A 46 5.31 -1.39 -14.22
N ALA A 47 5.85 -2.60 -14.25
CA ALA A 47 5.18 -3.81 -13.78
C ALA A 47 4.94 -3.78 -12.27
N VAL A 48 5.98 -3.49 -11.47
CA VAL A 48 5.87 -3.40 -10.01
C VAL A 48 4.92 -2.26 -9.63
N ARG A 49 5.02 -1.10 -10.28
CA ARG A 49 4.13 0.03 -10.02
C ARG A 49 2.66 -0.31 -10.27
N ARG A 50 2.35 -1.02 -11.36
CA ARG A 50 0.99 -1.50 -11.64
C ARG A 50 0.51 -2.45 -10.55
N LYS A 51 1.30 -3.46 -10.22
CA LYS A 51 0.98 -4.45 -9.17
C LYS A 51 0.70 -3.78 -7.83
N VAL A 52 1.56 -2.85 -7.41
CA VAL A 52 1.39 -2.09 -6.16
C VAL A 52 0.09 -1.29 -6.18
N LEU A 53 -0.24 -0.60 -7.28
CA LEU A 53 -1.50 0.14 -7.38
C LEU A 53 -2.71 -0.78 -7.26
N ASP A 54 -2.71 -1.90 -7.97
CA ASP A 54 -3.82 -2.86 -7.98
C ASP A 54 -4.06 -3.45 -6.58
N MET A 55 -3.00 -3.67 -5.79
CA MET A 55 -3.12 -4.20 -4.42
C MET A 55 -3.48 -3.15 -3.36
N THR A 56 -3.28 -1.85 -3.65
CA THR A 56 -3.32 -0.78 -2.64
C THR A 56 -4.37 0.30 -2.91
N ASP A 57 -4.99 0.29 -4.09
CA ASP A 57 -5.86 1.35 -4.60
C ASP A 57 -5.21 2.74 -4.53
N GLY A 58 -3.88 2.78 -4.64
CA GLY A 58 -3.09 4.01 -4.54
C GLY A 58 -3.10 4.67 -3.15
N VAL A 59 -3.52 3.97 -2.10
CA VAL A 59 -3.52 4.53 -0.74
C VAL A 59 -2.11 4.48 -0.15
N THR A 60 -1.55 5.63 0.24
CA THR A 60 -0.19 5.76 0.76
C THR A 60 0.12 4.73 1.86
N VAL A 61 -0.67 4.67 2.93
CA VAL A 61 -0.41 3.70 4.03
C VAL A 61 -0.45 2.24 3.57
N ARG A 62 -1.26 1.92 2.55
CA ARG A 62 -1.33 0.57 1.97
C ARG A 62 -0.08 0.23 1.18
N ILE A 63 0.44 1.19 0.41
CA ILE A 63 1.70 1.05 -0.34
C ILE A 63 2.86 0.77 0.62
N PHE A 64 3.05 1.61 1.64
CA PHE A 64 4.17 1.45 2.56
C PHE A 64 4.11 0.10 3.30
N ARG A 65 2.94 -0.29 3.81
CA ARG A 65 2.75 -1.60 4.48
C ARG A 65 2.99 -2.78 3.54
N LEU A 66 2.53 -2.69 2.29
CA LEU A 66 2.79 -3.72 1.29
C LEU A 66 4.30 -3.89 1.10
N ILE A 67 5.01 -2.79 0.80
CA ILE A 67 6.47 -2.80 0.56
C ILE A 67 7.24 -3.31 1.79
N GLU A 68 6.86 -2.90 2.99
CA GLU A 68 7.43 -3.40 4.24
C GLU A 68 7.24 -4.92 4.39
N THR A 69 6.04 -5.43 4.10
CA THR A 69 5.73 -6.86 4.22
C THR A 69 6.58 -7.70 3.27
N VAL A 70 6.69 -7.31 1.99
CA VAL A 70 7.54 -8.03 1.03
C VAL A 70 9.03 -7.93 1.39
N ALA A 71 9.49 -6.79 1.89
CA ALA A 71 10.88 -6.63 2.32
C ALA A 71 11.22 -7.55 3.50
N VAL A 72 10.34 -7.63 4.50
CA VAL A 72 10.53 -8.53 5.65
C VAL A 72 10.59 -9.98 5.20
N GLU A 73 9.73 -10.39 4.26
CA GLU A 73 9.75 -11.75 3.74
C GLU A 73 11.03 -12.04 2.93
N ALA A 74 11.49 -11.08 2.13
CA ALA A 74 12.76 -11.21 1.39
C ALA A 74 13.96 -11.40 2.33
N VAL A 75 13.98 -10.71 3.49
CA VAL A 75 15.00 -10.91 4.53
C VAL A 75 14.86 -12.28 5.19
N ARG A 76 13.63 -12.68 5.58
CA ARG A 76 13.37 -13.95 6.28
C ARG A 76 13.73 -15.18 5.44
N THR A 77 13.46 -15.11 4.14
CA THR A 77 13.73 -16.19 3.18
C THR A 77 15.17 -16.20 2.68
N GLY A 78 15.95 -15.13 2.94
CA GLY A 78 17.29 -14.95 2.40
C GLY A 78 17.33 -14.58 0.91
N THR A 79 16.17 -14.29 0.30
CA THR A 79 16.09 -13.80 -1.09
C THR A 79 16.78 -12.44 -1.24
N GLU A 80 16.70 -11.60 -0.20
CA GLU A 80 17.43 -10.33 -0.10
C GLU A 80 17.16 -9.33 -1.25
N ALA A 81 16.11 -9.54 -2.04
CA ALA A 81 15.65 -8.69 -3.14
C ALA A 81 14.12 -8.70 -3.26
N ILE A 82 13.52 -7.62 -3.75
CA ILE A 82 12.12 -7.59 -4.16
C ILE A 82 12.02 -7.59 -5.69
N THR A 83 11.31 -8.59 -6.21
CA THR A 83 10.96 -8.75 -7.63
C THR A 83 9.44 -8.66 -7.81
N LEU A 84 8.95 -8.82 -9.04
CA LEU A 84 7.52 -8.84 -9.31
C LEU A 84 6.82 -10.00 -8.59
N ASP A 85 7.48 -11.16 -8.49
CA ASP A 85 6.92 -12.37 -7.90
C ASP A 85 6.85 -12.31 -6.37
N SER A 86 7.64 -11.41 -5.75
CA SER A 86 7.58 -11.18 -4.30
C SER A 86 6.16 -10.78 -3.85
N PHE A 87 5.37 -10.17 -4.72
CA PHE A 87 4.00 -9.72 -4.45
C PHE A 87 2.94 -10.84 -4.51
N ASP A 88 3.32 -12.08 -4.84
CA ASP A 88 2.41 -13.22 -4.99
C ASP A 88 2.47 -14.21 -3.82
N GLY A 89 3.25 -13.91 -2.77
CA GLY A 89 3.40 -14.81 -1.62
C GLY A 89 2.15 -14.97 -0.76
N ASP A 90 1.82 -16.21 -0.38
CA ASP A 90 0.68 -16.57 0.49
C ASP A 90 0.74 -15.90 1.88
N ASN A 91 1.94 -15.55 2.35
CA ASN A 91 2.20 -14.93 3.64
C ASN A 91 2.10 -13.40 3.64
N LEU A 92 1.61 -12.79 2.55
CA LEU A 92 1.18 -11.39 2.53
C LEU A 92 -0.10 -11.25 3.38
N VAL A 93 0.03 -11.43 4.70
CA VAL A 93 -1.01 -11.11 5.69
C VAL A 93 -1.11 -9.60 5.74
N LEU A 94 -1.71 -9.03 4.72
CA LEU A 94 -1.99 -7.62 4.65
C LEU A 94 -3.05 -7.31 5.71
N PRO A 95 -2.80 -6.39 6.66
CA PRO A 95 -3.87 -5.78 7.46
C PRO A 95 -4.90 -5.06 6.56
N LEU A 96 -4.63 -4.97 5.25
CA LEU A 96 -5.41 -4.26 4.24
C LEU A 96 -6.71 -4.96 3.88
N VAL A 97 -6.81 -6.28 4.04
CA VAL A 97 -8.06 -7.01 3.77
C VAL A 97 -9.08 -6.83 4.90
N ALA A 98 -8.63 -6.66 6.15
CA ALA A 98 -9.53 -6.45 7.28
C ALA A 98 -10.28 -5.10 7.21
N MET A 99 -9.63 -4.05 6.69
CA MET A 99 -10.26 -2.73 6.52
C MET A 99 -11.10 -2.62 5.25
N ALA A 100 -10.64 -3.17 4.12
CA ALA A 100 -11.40 -3.17 2.85
C ALA A 100 -12.74 -3.94 3.00
N ARG A 101 -12.71 -5.11 3.67
CA ARG A 101 -13.93 -5.86 4.01
C ARG A 101 -14.88 -5.10 4.93
N ARG A 102 -14.41 -4.12 5.72
CA ARG A 102 -15.26 -3.30 6.62
C ARG A 102 -15.90 -2.10 5.89
N SER A 103 -15.28 -1.60 4.82
CA SER A 103 -15.90 -0.59 3.95
C SER A 103 -17.00 -1.20 3.07
N GLU A 104 -16.78 -2.39 2.50
CA GLU A 104 -17.75 -3.07 1.63
C GLU A 104 -19.02 -3.51 2.38
N ARG A 105 -18.88 -4.06 3.60
CA ARG A 105 -20.04 -4.45 4.42
C ARG A 105 -20.94 -3.27 4.81
N ARG A 106 -20.36 -2.07 4.99
CA ARG A 106 -21.15 -0.86 5.32
C ARG A 106 -21.94 -0.35 4.13
N LEU A 107 -21.39 -0.46 2.92
CA LEU A 107 -22.08 -0.08 1.68
C LEU A 107 -23.21 -1.06 1.33
N GLN A 108 -23.02 -2.36 1.54
CA GLN A 108 -24.07 -3.37 1.30
C GLN A 108 -25.25 -3.28 2.29
N GLN A 109 -25.00 -2.89 3.54
CA GLN A 109 -26.07 -2.67 4.53
C GLN A 109 -26.89 -1.40 4.27
N GLN A 110 -26.34 -0.40 3.58
CA GLN A 110 -27.07 0.83 3.22
C GLN A 110 -27.86 0.69 1.91
N ALA A 111 -27.48 -0.24 1.02
CA ALA A 111 -28.20 -0.50 -0.23
C ALA A 111 -29.39 -1.48 -0.08
N SER A 112 -29.59 -2.03 1.12
CA SER A 112 -30.64 -3.02 1.43
C SER A 112 -31.73 -2.49 2.39
N SER A 113 -31.78 -1.17 2.62
CA SER A 113 -32.77 -0.48 3.45
C SER A 113 -33.50 0.60 2.66
#